data_AF-A0A2W4SIV6-F1
#
_entry.id   AF-A0A2W4SIV6-F1
#
_cell.length_a   1.000
_cell.length_b   1.000
_cell.length_c   1.000
_cell.angle_alpha   90.00
_cell.angle_beta   90.00
_cell.angle_gamma   90.00
#
_symmetry.space_group_name_H-M   'P 1'
#
loop_
_entity.id
_entity.type
_entity.pdbx_description
1 polymer ?
#
loop_
_entity_poly.entity_id
_entity_poly.type
_entity_poly.pdbx_seq_one_letter_code
_entity_poly.pdbx_strand_id
1 'polypeptide(L)'
;MVRSGKPADVTDTTLATELLLLDRCLEALREAMPGARSLQARIVAQLPDDLHVEKAVGSVLPLVSLFLRDAGVTAASPDIAVGAARRLEFWPVMGRVLIHEMAT
;
A
#
# COMPACT_ATOMS: atom_id res chain seq x y z
N MET A 1 -4.05 17.83 -12.33
CA MET A 1 -5.39 17.92 -11.72
C MET A 1 -5.33 17.18 -10.39
N VAL A 2 -4.95 17.88 -9.32
CA VAL A 2 -4.86 17.30 -7.97
C VAL A 2 -6.30 17.04 -7.53
N ARG A 3 -6.68 15.78 -7.35
CA ARG A 3 -7.96 15.47 -6.71
C ARG A 3 -7.84 15.97 -5.27
N SER A 4 -8.45 17.12 -4.97
CA SER A 4 -8.80 17.47 -3.59
C SER A 4 -9.82 16.43 -3.13
N GLY A 5 -9.30 15.30 -2.66
CA GLY A 5 -10.10 14.23 -2.11
C GLY A 5 -10.69 14.71 -0.80
N LYS A 6 -12.00 14.97 -0.81
CA LYS A 6 -12.83 14.84 0.39
C LYS A 6 -12.35 13.57 1.13
N PRO A 7 -12.09 13.59 2.44
CA PRO A 7 -11.67 12.39 3.15
C PRO A 7 -12.70 11.31 2.80
N ALA A 8 -12.26 10.28 2.09
CA ALA A 8 -13.13 9.16 1.78
C ALA A 8 -13.51 8.59 3.13
N ASP A 9 -14.80 8.59 3.45
CA ASP A 9 -15.31 7.80 4.56
C ASP A 9 -14.94 6.35 4.21
N VAL A 10 -13.81 5.88 4.74
CA VAL A 10 -13.36 4.50 4.62
C VAL A 10 -14.30 3.69 5.50
N THR A 11 -15.44 3.35 4.93
CA THR A 11 -16.35 2.38 5.52
C THR A 11 -15.78 0.97 5.31
N ASP A 12 -16.06 0.06 6.23
CA ASP A 12 -15.60 -1.34 6.17
C ASP A 12 -15.91 -2.01 4.82
N THR A 13 -17.04 -1.63 4.18
CA THR A 13 -17.45 -2.13 2.86
C THR A 13 -16.53 -1.67 1.73
N THR A 14 -16.06 -0.42 1.78
CA THR A 14 -15.13 0.11 0.78
C THR A 14 -13.78 -0.60 0.88
N LEU A 15 -13.27 -0.75 2.10
CA LEU A 15 -12.01 -1.46 2.34
C LEU A 15 -12.08 -2.93 1.93
N ALA A 16 -13.19 -3.62 2.22
CA ALA A 16 -13.39 -5.01 1.80
C ALA A 16 -13.35 -5.17 0.28
N THR A 17 -13.92 -4.21 -0.46
CA THR A 17 -13.91 -4.22 -1.94
C THR A 17 -12.50 -4.01 -2.48
N GLU A 18 -11.73 -3.07 -1.93
CA GLU A 18 -10.34 -2.82 -2.31
C GLU A 18 -9.43 -4.03 -2.03
N LEU A 19 -9.62 -4.71 -0.90
CA LEU A 19 -8.89 -5.94 -0.58
C LEU A 19 -9.24 -7.08 -1.53
N LEU A 20 -10.50 -7.19 -1.97
CA LEU A 20 -10.91 -8.18 -2.97
C LEU A 20 -10.26 -7.89 -4.34
N LEU A 21 -10.14 -6.62 -4.74
CA LEU A 21 -9.39 -6.27 -5.95
C LEU A 21 -7.91 -6.63 -5.83
N LEU A 22 -7.29 -6.38 -4.67
CA LEU A 22 -5.92 -6.77 -4.40
C LEU A 22 -5.74 -8.30 -4.49
N ASP A 23 -6.66 -9.08 -3.94
CA ASP A 23 -6.67 -10.55 -4.05
C ASP A 23 -6.62 -11.01 -5.51
N ARG A 24 -7.52 -10.47 -6.35
CA ARG A 24 -7.59 -10.81 -7.78
C ARG A 24 -6.30 -10.44 -8.51
N CYS A 25 -5.66 -9.33 -8.16
CA CYS A 25 -4.36 -8.95 -8.73
C CYS A 25 -3.24 -9.93 -8.34
N LEU A 26 -3.23 -10.40 -7.08
CA LEU A 26 -2.25 -11.39 -6.62
C LEU A 26 -2.46 -12.75 -7.30
N GLU A 27 -3.71 -13.18 -7.48
CA GLU A 27 -4.04 -14.39 -8.25
C GLU A 27 -3.56 -14.28 -9.70
N ALA A 28 -3.90 -13.19 -10.39
CA ALA A 28 -3.48 -12.96 -11.78
C ALA A 28 -1.94 -12.93 -11.92
N LEU A 29 -1.23 -12.35 -10.95
CA LEU A 29 0.23 -12.35 -10.93
C LEU A 29 0.81 -13.77 -10.79
N ARG A 30 0.21 -14.61 -9.94
CA ARG A 30 0.62 -16.01 -9.75
C ARG A 30 0.38 -16.85 -10.99
N GLU A 31 -0.74 -16.63 -11.67
CA GLU A 31 -1.06 -17.31 -12.93
C GLU A 31 -0.06 -16.92 -14.03
N ALA A 32 0.26 -15.63 -14.15
CA ALA A 32 1.21 -15.12 -15.12
C ALA A 32 2.66 -15.56 -14.82
N MET A 33 3.00 -15.72 -13.53
CA MET A 33 4.34 -16.12 -13.08
C MET A 33 4.28 -17.24 -12.04
N PRO A 34 4.05 -18.51 -12.46
CA PRO A 34 3.93 -19.65 -11.54
C PRO A 34 5.19 -19.92 -10.69
N GLY A 35 6.35 -19.43 -11.13
CA GLY A 35 7.61 -19.51 -10.39
C GLY A 35 7.76 -18.51 -9.25
N ALA A 36 6.91 -17.49 -9.17
CA ALA A 36 6.96 -16.43 -8.16
C ALA A 36 6.34 -16.88 -6.83
N ARG A 37 6.97 -17.85 -6.18
CA ARG A 37 6.48 -18.44 -4.91
C ARG A 37 6.71 -17.53 -3.69
N SER A 38 7.63 -16.58 -3.79
CA SER A 38 8.04 -15.71 -2.69
C SER A 38 7.66 -14.26 -2.99
N LEU A 39 6.35 -14.00 -3.05
CA LEU A 39 5.85 -12.64 -3.25
C LEU A 39 6.19 -11.78 -2.03
N GLN A 40 6.65 -10.57 -2.30
CA GLN A 40 6.95 -9.56 -1.29
C GLN A 40 6.14 -8.30 -1.60
N ALA A 41 5.74 -7.59 -0.55
CA ALA A 41 5.05 -6.32 -0.65
C ALA A 41 5.71 -5.28 0.27
N ARG A 42 5.67 -4.02 -0.14
CA ARG A 42 6.02 -2.89 0.72
C ARG A 42 4.94 -1.82 0.59
N ILE A 43 4.41 -1.38 1.72
CA ILE A 43 3.41 -0.33 1.78
C ILE A 43 4.16 0.99 1.99
N VAL A 44 3.93 1.96 1.11
CA VAL A 44 4.48 3.31 1.22
C VAL A 44 3.33 4.29 1.16
N ALA A 45 3.24 5.19 2.13
CA ALA A 45 2.22 6.23 2.17
C ALA A 45 2.82 7.57 2.58
N GLN A 46 2.30 8.64 1.98
CA GLN A 46 2.54 10.01 2.42
C GLN A 46 1.21 10.57 2.90
N LEU A 47 1.23 11.13 4.10
CA LEU A 47 0.06 11.63 4.79
C LEU A 47 0.16 13.14 4.95
N PRO A 48 -0.95 13.89 4.80
CA PRO A 48 -1.00 15.26 5.27
C PRO A 48 -0.84 15.29 6.81
N ASP A 49 -0.38 16.42 7.33
CA ASP A 49 -0.24 16.66 8.76
C ASP A 49 -1.62 16.89 9.41
N ASP A 50 -2.35 15.80 9.66
CA ASP A 50 -3.70 15.79 10.25
C ASP A 50 -3.90 14.56 11.17
N LEU A 51 -4.30 14.82 12.42
CA LEU A 51 -4.61 13.82 13.45
C LEU A 51 -5.66 12.77 13.03
N HIS A 52 -6.60 13.11 12.14
CA HIS A 52 -7.59 12.13 11.66
C HIS A 52 -6.96 11.08 10.74
N VAL A 53 -5.91 11.45 10.02
CA VAL A 53 -5.24 10.57 9.07
C VAL A 53 -4.35 9.55 9.78
N GLU A 54 -3.71 9.92 10.89
CA GLU A 54 -2.95 8.98 11.72
C GLU A 54 -3.82 7.84 12.25
N LYS A 55 -5.03 8.13 12.73
CA LYS A 55 -5.97 7.10 13.19
C LYS A 55 -6.42 6.18 12.07
N ALA A 56 -6.76 6.73 10.91
CA ALA A 56 -7.17 5.93 9.75
C ALA A 56 -6.05 4.99 9.30
N VAL A 57 -4.80 5.47 9.28
CA VAL A 57 -3.62 4.65 8.95
C VAL A 57 -3.41 3.55 10.00
N GLY A 58 -3.59 3.87 11.28
CA GLY A 58 -3.53 2.92 12.38
C GLY A 58 -4.54 1.77 12.26
N SER A 59 -5.66 1.94 11.55
CA SER A 59 -6.66 0.90 11.30
C SER A 59 -6.47 0.18 9.97
N VAL A 60 -6.18 0.92 8.89
CA VAL A 60 -6.06 0.36 7.54
C VAL A 60 -4.77 -0.44 7.37
N LEU A 61 -3.64 0.06 7.90
CA LEU A 61 -2.34 -0.57 7.69
C LEU A 61 -2.26 -1.98 8.31
N PRO A 62 -2.77 -2.24 9.54
CA PRO A 62 -2.85 -3.60 10.07
C PRO A 62 -3.74 -4.51 9.25
N LEU A 63 -4.90 -4.03 8.77
CA LEU A 63 -5.82 -4.84 7.96
C LEU A 63 -5.19 -5.28 6.64
N VAL A 64 -4.54 -4.36 5.92
CA VAL A 64 -3.83 -4.69 4.68
C VAL A 64 -2.65 -5.65 4.97
N SER A 65 -1.93 -5.44 6.07
CA SER A 65 -0.81 -6.30 6.46
C SER A 65 -1.26 -7.72 6.80
N LEU A 66 -2.40 -7.87 7.50
CA LEU A 66 -3.02 -9.16 7.80
C LEU A 66 -3.47 -9.85 6.51
N PHE A 67 -4.16 -9.13 5.63
CA PHE A 67 -4.58 -9.65 4.34
C PHE A 67 -3.39 -10.17 3.50
N LEU A 68 -2.31 -9.38 3.39
CA LEU A 68 -1.10 -9.78 2.65
C LEU A 68 -0.50 -11.06 3.23
N ARG A 69 -0.44 -11.17 4.56
CA ARG A 69 0.05 -12.36 5.24
C ARG A 69 -0.82 -13.58 4.95
N ASP A 70 -2.14 -13.43 5.01
CA ASP A 70 -3.10 -14.52 4.73
C ASP A 70 -3.03 -14.96 3.27
N ALA A 71 -2.77 -14.02 2.36
CA ALA A 71 -2.47 -14.30 0.96
C ALA A 71 -1.07 -14.93 0.76
N GLY A 72 -0.25 -15.14 1.79
CA GLY A 72 1.10 -15.71 1.67
C GLY A 72 2.14 -14.74 1.06
N VAL A 73 1.87 -13.44 1.09
CA VAL A 73 2.80 -12.38 0.68
C VAL A 73 3.57 -11.88 1.89
N THR A 74 4.90 -11.82 1.79
CA THR A 74 5.74 -11.28 2.86
C THR A 74 5.76 -9.74 2.79
N ALA A 75 5.11 -9.07 3.75
CA ALA A 75 5.15 -7.62 3.85
C ALA A 75 6.45 -7.16 4.53
N ALA A 76 7.21 -6.30 3.85
CA ALA A 76 8.30 -5.55 4.44
C ALA A 76 7.76 -4.42 5.35
N SER A 77 8.63 -3.85 6.18
CA SER A 77 8.26 -2.72 7.04
C SER A 77 7.63 -1.59 6.22
N PRO A 78 6.44 -1.10 6.62
CA PRO A 78 5.78 0.00 5.93
C PRO A 78 6.57 1.29 6.10
N ASP A 79 6.52 2.15 5.08
CA ASP A 79 7.17 3.45 5.08
C ASP A 79 6.10 4.55 5.04
N ILE A 80 5.80 5.10 6.21
CA ILE A 80 4.77 6.12 6.41
C ILE A 80 5.46 7.43 6.77
N ALA A 81 5.24 8.47 5.97
CA ALA A 81 5.75 9.81 6.28
C ALA A 81 4.63 10.84 6.24
N VAL A 82 4.83 11.92 6.99
CA VAL A 82 3.97 13.09 7.02
C VAL A 82 4.68 14.24 6.30
N GLY A 83 3.94 15.07 5.57
CA GLY A 83 4.48 16.30 4.98
C GLY A 83 4.57 16.27 3.45
N ALA A 84 5.75 16.60 2.89
CA ALA A 84 5.92 16.81 1.45
C ALA A 84 5.68 15.53 0.62
N ALA A 85 5.22 15.71 -0.62
CA ALA A 85 5.01 14.61 -1.55
C ALA A 85 6.33 13.86 -1.82
N ARG A 86 6.24 12.54 -1.98
CA ARG A 86 7.41 11.68 -2.20
C ARG A 86 7.28 10.94 -3.51
N ARG A 87 8.37 10.87 -4.27
CA ARG A 87 8.43 10.11 -5.53
C ARG A 87 8.87 8.69 -5.23
N LEU A 88 8.13 7.72 -5.76
CA LEU A 88 8.44 6.30 -5.65
C LEU A 88 9.06 5.80 -6.93
N GLU A 89 10.09 4.96 -6.80
CA GLU A 89 10.72 4.27 -7.91
C GLU A 89 10.83 2.79 -7.57
N PHE A 90 10.09 1.96 -8.31
CA PHE A 90 10.12 0.51 -8.11
C PHE A 90 11.19 -0.12 -9.01
N TRP A 91 12.10 -0.87 -8.41
CA TRP A 91 13.17 -1.61 -9.07
C TRP A 91 12.90 -3.11 -8.94
N PRO A 92 12.16 -3.72 -9.90
CA PRO A 92 11.65 -5.08 -9.78
C PRO A 92 12.77 -6.12 -9.68
N VAL A 93 13.86 -5.94 -10.43
CA VAL A 93 15.00 -6.86 -10.47
C VAL A 93 15.70 -6.97 -9.12
N MET A 94 15.65 -5.91 -8.31
CA MET A 94 16.24 -5.90 -6.96
C MET A 94 15.21 -6.08 -5.85
N GLY A 95 13.91 -6.15 -6.17
CA GLY A 95 12.83 -6.18 -5.19
C GLY A 95 12.79 -4.94 -4.29
N ARG A 96 13.23 -3.78 -4.80
CA ARG A 96 13.37 -2.54 -4.00
C ARG A 96 12.39 -1.47 -4.45
N VAL A 97 11.91 -0.70 -3.48
CA VAL A 97 11.23 0.58 -3.72
C VAL A 97 12.13 1.67 -3.16
N LEU A 98 12.61 2.55 -4.03
CA LEU A 98 13.31 3.77 -3.65
C LEU A 98 12.29 4.87 -3.42
N ILE A 99 12.54 5.66 -2.38
CA ILE A 99 11.67 6.74 -1.94
C ILE A 99 12.51 8.01 -1.98
N HIS A 100 12.10 8.94 -2.82
CA HIS A 100 12.78 10.21 -3.01
C HIS A 100 11.90 11.32 -2.45
N GLU A 101 12.44 12.11 -1.53
CA GLU A 101 11.80 13.34 -1.08
C GLU A 101 11.73 14.32 -2.26
N MET A 102 10.55 14.89 -2.53
CA MET A 102 10.45 15.95 -3.52
C MET A 102 10.73 17.28 -2.83
N ALA A 103 11.83 17.93 -3.20
CA ALA A 103 12.13 19.29 -2.76
C ALA A 103 10.97 20.22 -3.18
N THR A 104 10.53 21.05 -2.24
CA THR A 104 9.42 22.01 -2.41
C THR A 104 9.86 23.21 -3.23
#